data_AF-A0A4R4TUW1-F1
#
_entry.id   AF-A0A4R4TUW1-F1
#
_cell.length_a   1.000
_cell.length_b   1.000
_cell.length_c   1.000
_cell.angle_alpha   90.00
_cell.angle_beta   90.00
_cell.angle_gamma   90.00
#
_symmetry.space_group_name_H-M   'P 1'
#
loop_
_entity.id
_entity.type
_entity.pdbx_description
1 polymer ?
#
loop_
_entity_poly.entity_id
_entity_poly.type
_entity_poly.pdbx_seq_one_letter_code
_entity_poly.pdbx_strand_id
1 'polypeptide(L)'
;MSPGAAQTRRATSFPARGVTLRLAAFSSSVAIGMSLLVPSASVRPAAADPTPGAGEIEHSEQEVRERAAQVGRTKAKLAQADGELDRLARAAAAAVERYNGEQIKLHRSQQAYQDAQARLAEADRRTEQARAGLASFAAQLYRNNTGYDQISSALVGDGGPQGFMDRAALVEMLVKRRTAMVRRVEASKSVADVFRRQAQKAIDEQGAATKRAEEAKRLAQEAVAGQQESLQRIKAEKRRLERRLGNAQMRAARLKRARERASEKAEARKARTAFTDSGRSPESPTTAVARGAVAVRAALKWLGTPYSWGGGTTAGPSRGIAHGAGIRGFDCSGLAMYAWDKADVRLDHWTGTQWTSGPHIPIDALRPGDLVFFAKDTSDPRTIHHVGINIGDGQMVEAPYTGGRVRISSIHRGDLIGATRPSV
;
A
#
# COMPACT_ATOMS: atom_id res chain seq x y z
N MET A 1 -54.85 -18.35 -8.07
CA MET A 1 -55.47 -18.97 -6.87
C MET A 1 -54.40 -19.21 -5.83
N SER A 2 -54.78 -19.08 -4.56
CA SER A 2 -54.05 -18.49 -3.44
C SER A 2 -52.71 -19.12 -2.97
N PRO A 3 -51.93 -18.35 -2.18
CA PRO A 3 -50.53 -18.59 -1.84
C PRO A 3 -50.32 -19.08 -0.38
N GLY A 4 -49.11 -19.55 -0.05
CA GLY A 4 -48.66 -19.71 1.34
C GLY A 4 -47.15 -19.95 1.39
N ALA A 5 -46.41 -19.55 2.41
CA ALA A 5 -46.63 -18.64 3.52
C ALA A 5 -45.23 -18.20 3.99
N ALA A 6 -45.11 -16.95 4.42
CA ALA A 6 -43.88 -16.40 4.97
C ALA A 6 -43.50 -17.08 6.30
N GLN A 7 -42.23 -17.43 6.46
CA GLN A 7 -41.63 -17.65 7.78
C GLN A 7 -40.49 -16.65 7.99
N THR A 8 -40.84 -15.55 8.65
CA THR A 8 -39.93 -14.71 9.42
C THR A 8 -39.85 -15.24 10.85
N ARG A 9 -38.63 -15.37 11.39
CA ARG A 9 -38.17 -15.41 12.81
C ARG A 9 -36.96 -16.36 12.88
N ARG A 10 -35.83 -16.09 13.53
CA ARG A 10 -35.49 -15.22 14.67
C ARG A 10 -33.97 -14.99 14.62
N ALA A 11 -33.54 -13.76 14.89
CA ALA A 11 -32.15 -13.47 15.23
C ALA A 11 -31.83 -14.06 16.60
N THR A 12 -30.77 -14.86 16.69
CA THR A 12 -30.21 -15.37 17.94
C THR A 12 -28.99 -14.53 18.31
N SER A 13 -29.18 -13.68 19.32
CA SER A 13 -28.13 -12.97 20.04
C SER A 13 -27.61 -13.82 21.20
N PHE A 14 -26.30 -14.04 21.28
CA PHE A 14 -25.61 -14.56 22.47
C PHE A 14 -24.19 -13.95 22.54
N PRO A 15 -23.57 -13.89 23.74
CA PRO A 15 -23.16 -12.61 24.32
C PRO A 15 -21.64 -12.40 24.36
N ALA A 16 -21.26 -11.13 24.37
CA ALA A 16 -19.90 -10.68 24.61
C ALA A 16 -19.46 -11.00 26.05
N ARG A 17 -18.43 -11.84 26.19
CA ARG A 17 -17.68 -11.97 27.46
C ARG A 17 -16.52 -10.99 27.43
N GLY A 18 -16.64 -9.93 28.23
CA GLY A 18 -15.55 -9.02 28.54
C GLY A 18 -14.53 -9.70 29.45
N VAL A 19 -13.26 -9.68 29.05
CA VAL A 19 -12.13 -10.05 29.89
C VAL A 19 -11.49 -8.77 30.40
N THR A 20 -11.76 -8.44 31.65
CA THR A 20 -11.05 -7.41 32.42
C THR A 20 -9.75 -8.00 32.97
N LEU A 21 -8.60 -7.61 32.42
CA LEU A 21 -7.30 -7.82 33.07
C LEU A 21 -6.95 -6.55 33.85
N ARG A 22 -7.05 -6.62 35.18
CA ARG A 22 -6.50 -5.60 36.09
C ARG A 22 -5.01 -5.89 36.30
N LEU A 23 -4.18 -4.90 36.00
CA LEU A 23 -2.75 -4.87 36.33
C LEU A 23 -2.59 -4.82 37.86
N ALA A 24 -1.84 -5.78 38.42
CA ALA A 24 -1.35 -5.73 39.78
C ALA A 24 -0.19 -4.74 39.87
N ALA A 25 -0.32 -3.73 40.74
CA ALA A 25 0.75 -2.84 41.14
C ALA A 25 1.58 -3.50 42.25
N PHE A 26 2.87 -3.70 42.01
CA PHE A 26 3.83 -4.04 43.05
C PHE A 26 4.55 -2.76 43.48
N SER A 27 4.07 -2.18 44.59
CA SER A 27 4.77 -1.18 45.38
C SER A 27 5.56 -1.90 46.47
N SER A 28 6.89 -1.93 46.35
CA SER A 28 7.76 -2.38 47.43
C SER A 28 8.38 -1.17 48.11
N SER A 29 7.71 -0.74 49.16
CA SER A 29 8.24 0.13 50.21
C SER A 29 9.18 -0.71 51.08
N VAL A 30 10.46 -0.39 51.11
CA VAL A 30 11.38 -0.88 52.14
C VAL A 30 11.78 0.32 52.98
N ALA A 31 11.17 0.40 54.17
CA ALA A 31 11.64 1.23 55.26
C ALA A 31 12.70 0.41 56.02
N ILE A 32 13.93 0.93 56.06
CA ILE A 32 14.93 0.53 57.06
C ILE A 32 15.40 1.83 57.68
N GLY A 33 14.87 2.11 58.87
CA GLY A 33 15.51 3.03 59.80
C GLY A 33 16.74 2.35 60.37
N MET A 34 17.88 3.03 60.35
CA MET A 34 19.01 2.64 61.16
C MET A 34 19.77 3.88 61.62
N SER A 35 20.04 3.85 62.91
CA SER A 35 20.39 4.94 63.79
C SER A 35 21.76 5.57 63.50
N LEU A 36 21.85 6.84 63.91
CA LEU A 36 23.05 7.63 64.08
C LEU A 36 24.13 6.88 64.87
N LEU A 37 25.32 6.78 64.27
CA LEU A 37 26.59 6.73 64.97
C LEU A 37 27.61 7.41 64.05
N VAL A 38 28.14 8.54 64.51
CA VAL A 38 29.22 9.29 63.88
C VAL A 38 30.54 8.71 64.38
N PRO A 39 31.36 8.07 63.54
CA PRO A 39 32.76 7.87 63.84
C PRO A 39 33.54 9.07 63.28
N SER A 40 34.14 9.84 64.17
CA SER A 40 35.17 10.82 63.81
C SER A 40 36.39 10.07 63.26
N ALA A 41 36.40 9.79 61.97
CA ALA A 41 37.58 9.31 61.26
C ALA A 41 38.45 10.51 60.89
N SER A 42 39.68 10.48 61.38
CA SER A 42 40.75 11.41 61.03
C SER A 42 40.93 11.47 59.51
N VAL A 43 40.72 12.65 58.95
CA VAL A 43 41.06 12.97 57.56
C VAL A 43 42.58 12.90 57.44
N ARG A 44 43.12 11.76 56.99
CA ARG A 44 44.41 11.77 56.30
C ARG A 44 44.20 12.57 55.02
N PRO A 45 45.13 13.48 54.64
CA PRO A 45 45.03 14.13 53.35
C PRO A 45 45.06 13.02 52.30
N ALA A 46 43.95 12.86 51.58
CA ALA A 46 43.93 12.03 50.39
C ALA A 46 45.00 12.62 49.47
N ALA A 47 46.07 11.84 49.24
CA ALA A 47 47.01 12.11 48.18
C ALA A 47 46.20 12.41 46.92
N ALA A 48 46.53 13.51 46.25
CA ALA A 48 45.89 13.92 45.03
C ALA A 48 45.89 12.73 44.06
N ASP A 49 44.69 12.27 43.66
CA ASP A 49 44.56 11.38 42.51
C ASP A 49 45.34 12.03 41.36
N PRO A 50 46.25 11.30 40.70
CA PRO A 50 46.99 11.84 39.58
C PRO A 50 45.98 12.33 38.53
N THR A 51 46.20 13.54 38.06
CA THR A 51 45.49 14.14 36.93
C THR A 51 45.33 13.12 35.81
N PRO A 52 44.13 12.98 35.20
CA PRO A 52 44.03 12.29 33.93
C PRO A 52 44.98 12.97 32.95
N GLY A 53 46.04 12.27 32.54
CA GLY A 53 46.96 12.77 31.53
C GLY A 53 46.22 12.99 30.20
N ALA A 54 46.80 13.77 29.29
CA ALA A 54 46.22 14.00 27.95
C ALA A 54 45.80 12.68 27.25
N GLY A 55 46.53 11.58 27.49
CA GLY A 55 46.20 10.24 26.99
C GLY A 55 44.94 9.60 27.59
N GLU A 56 44.54 9.93 28.83
CA GLU A 56 43.28 9.42 29.43
C GLU A 56 42.06 10.11 28.83
N ILE A 57 42.18 11.40 28.52
CA ILE A 57 41.13 12.15 27.81
C ILE A 57 40.99 11.60 26.39
N GLU A 58 42.10 11.39 25.68
CA GLU A 58 42.12 10.88 24.30
C GLU A 58 41.56 9.45 24.19
N HIS A 59 41.91 8.57 25.14
CA HIS A 59 41.33 7.22 25.25
C HIS A 59 39.83 7.28 25.53
N SER A 60 39.38 8.17 26.44
CA SER A 60 37.95 8.38 26.71
C SER A 60 37.19 8.91 25.48
N GLU A 61 37.82 9.74 24.66
CA GLU A 61 37.23 10.19 23.40
C GLU A 61 37.06 9.06 22.38
N GLN A 62 38.06 8.19 22.25
CA GLN A 62 37.96 6.99 21.42
C GLN A 62 36.81 6.11 21.88
N GLU A 63 36.65 5.87 23.18
CA GLU A 63 35.53 5.08 23.69
C GLU A 63 34.17 5.72 23.37
N VAL A 64 34.01 7.04 23.54
CA VAL A 64 32.75 7.73 23.16
C VAL A 64 32.47 7.58 21.66
N ARG A 65 33.49 7.75 20.81
CA ARG A 65 33.37 7.59 19.35
C ARG A 65 32.97 6.17 18.97
N GLU A 66 33.57 5.15 19.58
CA GLU A 66 33.24 3.75 19.34
C GLU A 66 31.80 3.39 19.75
N ARG A 67 31.34 3.90 20.91
CA ARG A 67 29.96 3.68 21.37
C ARG A 67 28.95 4.40 20.47
N ALA A 68 29.25 5.62 20.02
CA ALA A 68 28.44 6.33 19.03
C ALA A 68 28.38 5.56 17.69
N ALA A 69 29.50 5.02 17.22
CA ALA A 69 29.54 4.17 16.02
C ALA A 69 28.73 2.87 16.20
N GLN A 70 28.71 2.29 17.40
CA GLN A 70 27.86 1.13 17.70
C GLN A 70 26.35 1.46 17.62
N VAL A 71 25.93 2.63 18.09
CA VAL A 71 24.56 3.15 17.93
C VAL A 71 24.22 3.31 16.44
N GLY A 72 25.10 3.94 15.66
CA GLY A 72 24.93 4.12 14.22
C GLY A 72 24.77 2.80 13.47
N ARG A 73 25.67 1.83 13.71
CA ARG A 73 25.58 0.48 13.11
C ARG A 73 24.29 -0.24 13.46
N THR A 74 23.77 -0.07 14.67
CA THR A 74 22.51 -0.72 15.09
C THR A 74 21.30 -0.06 14.43
N LYS A 75 21.29 1.27 14.29
CA LYS A 75 20.25 2.00 13.53
C LYS A 75 20.23 1.57 12.05
N ALA A 76 21.40 1.42 11.42
CA ALA A 76 21.50 0.98 10.03
C ALA A 76 20.89 -0.43 9.83
N LYS A 77 21.18 -1.38 10.73
CA LYS A 77 20.57 -2.72 10.69
C LYS A 77 19.05 -2.69 10.88
N LEU A 78 18.55 -1.79 11.72
CA LEU A 78 17.11 -1.59 11.91
C LEU A 78 16.44 -1.09 10.63
N ALA A 79 17.06 -0.13 9.95
CA ALA A 79 16.57 0.40 8.68
C ALA A 79 16.59 -0.66 7.56
N GLN A 80 17.64 -1.49 7.51
CA GLN A 80 17.72 -2.62 6.59
C GLN A 80 16.57 -3.62 6.82
N ALA A 81 16.30 -3.97 8.08
CA ALA A 81 15.19 -4.85 8.44
C ALA A 81 13.82 -4.26 8.04
N ASP A 82 13.62 -2.95 8.21
CA ASP A 82 12.41 -2.26 7.75
C ASP A 82 12.27 -2.28 6.22
N GLY A 83 13.37 -2.02 5.49
CA GLY A 83 13.38 -2.11 4.03
C GLY A 83 13.08 -3.53 3.50
N GLU A 84 13.52 -4.56 4.22
CA GLU A 84 13.23 -5.95 3.86
C GLU A 84 11.76 -6.31 4.08
N LEU A 85 11.15 -5.88 5.18
CA LEU A 85 9.70 -6.05 5.42
C LEU A 85 8.87 -5.40 4.30
N ASP A 86 9.25 -4.19 3.90
CA ASP A 86 8.60 -3.46 2.82
C ASP A 86 8.74 -4.18 1.48
N ARG A 87 9.92 -4.71 1.17
CA ARG A 87 10.16 -5.51 -0.04
C ARG A 87 9.27 -6.76 -0.07
N LEU A 88 9.20 -7.49 1.05
CA LEU A 88 8.37 -8.69 1.18
C LEU A 88 6.88 -8.37 1.04
N ALA A 89 6.43 -7.26 1.64
CA ALA A 89 5.06 -6.80 1.53
C ALA A 89 4.68 -6.44 0.08
N ARG A 90 5.55 -5.72 -0.64
CA ARG A 90 5.33 -5.40 -2.06
C ARG A 90 5.30 -6.65 -2.94
N ALA A 91 6.18 -7.62 -2.68
CA ALA A 91 6.21 -8.87 -3.44
C ALA A 91 4.93 -9.70 -3.25
N ALA A 92 4.46 -9.86 -2.01
CA ALA A 92 3.21 -10.57 -1.73
C ALA A 92 1.99 -9.84 -2.32
N ALA A 93 1.93 -8.51 -2.20
CA ALA A 93 0.87 -7.71 -2.81
C ALA A 93 0.85 -7.88 -4.33
N ALA A 94 2.01 -7.84 -5.00
CA ALA A 94 2.10 -8.06 -6.44
C ALA A 94 1.61 -9.46 -6.86
N ALA A 95 1.88 -10.50 -6.07
CA ALA A 95 1.38 -11.85 -6.34
C ALA A 95 -0.15 -11.95 -6.19
N VAL A 96 -0.71 -11.32 -5.14
CA VAL A 96 -2.17 -11.22 -4.94
C VAL A 96 -2.84 -10.44 -6.07
N GLU A 97 -2.26 -9.33 -6.50
CA GLU A 97 -2.78 -8.54 -7.64
C GLU A 97 -2.78 -9.34 -8.94
N ARG A 98 -1.74 -10.15 -9.19
CA ARG A 98 -1.71 -11.09 -10.33
C ARG A 98 -2.85 -12.09 -10.24
N TYR A 99 -3.08 -12.70 -9.08
CA TYR A 99 -4.20 -13.62 -8.86
C TYR A 99 -5.56 -12.94 -9.12
N ASN A 100 -5.78 -11.74 -8.58
CA ASN A 100 -6.99 -10.96 -8.82
C ASN A 100 -7.20 -10.68 -10.32
N GLY A 101 -6.13 -10.30 -11.03
CA GLY A 101 -6.16 -10.10 -12.48
C GLY A 101 -6.53 -11.36 -13.26
N GLU A 102 -6.02 -12.53 -12.86
CA GLU A 102 -6.37 -13.81 -13.47
C GLU A 102 -7.81 -14.25 -13.15
N GLN A 103 -8.34 -13.95 -11.97
CA GLN A 103 -9.75 -14.17 -11.63
C GLN A 103 -10.69 -13.37 -12.54
N ILE A 104 -10.36 -12.10 -12.82
CA ILE A 104 -11.15 -11.27 -13.76
C ILE A 104 -11.12 -11.88 -15.17
N LYS A 105 -9.95 -12.33 -15.64
CA LYS A 105 -9.82 -12.99 -16.96
C LYS A 105 -10.61 -14.29 -17.02
N LEU A 106 -10.60 -15.09 -15.95
CA LEU A 106 -11.40 -16.31 -15.85
C LEU A 106 -12.90 -15.99 -15.95
N HIS A 107 -13.37 -15.01 -15.19
CA HIS A 107 -14.78 -14.59 -15.23
C HIS A 107 -15.19 -14.13 -16.64
N ARG A 108 -14.38 -13.30 -17.30
CA ARG A 108 -14.61 -12.87 -18.68
C ARG A 108 -14.65 -14.06 -19.66
N SER A 109 -13.76 -15.04 -19.48
CA SER A 109 -13.74 -16.23 -20.32
C SER A 109 -14.96 -17.13 -20.11
N GLN A 110 -15.47 -17.23 -18.87
CA GLN A 110 -16.71 -17.94 -18.57
C GLN A 110 -17.91 -17.27 -19.25
N GLN A 111 -17.99 -15.94 -19.19
CA GLN A 111 -19.03 -15.17 -19.90
C GLN A 111 -18.94 -15.35 -21.41
N ALA A 112 -17.74 -15.25 -21.98
CA ALA A 112 -17.52 -15.45 -23.42
C ALA A 112 -17.94 -16.87 -23.87
N TYR A 113 -17.69 -17.89 -23.06
CA TYR A 113 -18.15 -19.25 -23.32
C TYR A 113 -19.67 -19.37 -23.30
N GLN A 114 -20.34 -18.78 -22.30
CA GLN A 114 -21.81 -18.76 -22.22
C GLN A 114 -22.42 -18.06 -23.44
N ASP A 115 -21.87 -16.91 -23.83
CA ASP A 115 -22.31 -16.17 -25.02
C ASP A 115 -22.10 -16.99 -26.31
N ALA A 116 -20.95 -17.67 -26.43
CA ALA A 116 -20.66 -18.52 -27.58
C ALA A 116 -21.60 -19.73 -27.66
N GLN A 117 -21.92 -20.36 -26.53
CA GLN A 117 -22.91 -21.43 -26.48
C GLN A 117 -24.31 -20.95 -26.87
N ALA A 118 -24.74 -19.78 -26.39
CA ALA A 118 -26.04 -19.21 -26.74
C ALA A 118 -26.15 -18.92 -28.26
N ARG A 119 -25.09 -18.40 -28.87
CA ARG A 119 -25.02 -18.17 -30.33
C ARG A 119 -25.04 -19.47 -31.12
N LEU A 120 -24.34 -20.49 -30.66
CA LEU A 120 -24.38 -21.82 -31.27
C LEU A 120 -25.79 -22.42 -31.22
N ALA A 121 -26.44 -22.38 -30.05
CA ALA A 121 -27.80 -22.88 -29.90
C ALA A 121 -28.79 -22.15 -30.83
N GLU A 122 -28.66 -20.83 -30.98
CA GLU A 122 -29.45 -20.06 -31.93
C GLU A 122 -29.18 -20.45 -33.39
N ALA A 123 -27.92 -20.67 -33.77
CA ALA A 123 -27.56 -21.09 -35.13
C ALA A 123 -28.06 -22.50 -35.46
N ASP A 124 -28.01 -23.42 -34.50
CA ASP A 124 -28.56 -24.77 -34.63
C ASP A 124 -30.09 -24.70 -34.79
N ARG A 125 -30.81 -23.88 -33.99
CA ARG A 125 -32.26 -23.66 -34.16
C ARG A 125 -32.62 -23.14 -35.54
N ARG A 126 -31.87 -22.17 -36.07
CA ARG A 126 -32.08 -21.63 -37.43
C ARG A 126 -31.86 -22.68 -38.52
N THR A 127 -30.88 -23.56 -38.31
CA THR A 127 -30.61 -24.67 -39.23
C THR A 127 -31.76 -25.66 -39.25
N GLU A 128 -32.29 -26.03 -38.09
CA GLU A 128 -33.45 -26.91 -37.99
C GLU A 128 -34.72 -26.28 -38.57
N GLN A 129 -34.95 -24.98 -38.37
CA GLN A 129 -36.04 -24.25 -39.03
C GLN A 129 -35.91 -24.26 -40.56
N ALA A 130 -34.71 -24.03 -41.10
CA ALA A 130 -34.46 -24.06 -42.53
C ALA A 130 -34.68 -25.47 -43.11
N ARG A 131 -34.23 -26.52 -42.40
CA ARG A 131 -34.45 -27.93 -42.76
C ARG A 131 -35.93 -28.29 -42.75
N ALA A 132 -36.66 -27.91 -41.70
CA ALA A 132 -38.09 -28.16 -41.59
C ALA A 132 -38.87 -27.46 -42.72
N GLY A 133 -38.49 -26.24 -43.10
CA GLY A 133 -39.07 -25.53 -44.25
C GLY A 133 -38.86 -26.28 -45.56
N LEU A 134 -37.64 -26.76 -45.81
CA LEU A 134 -37.32 -27.55 -47.01
C LEU A 134 -38.06 -28.90 -47.02
N ALA A 135 -38.13 -29.59 -45.87
CA ALA A 135 -38.82 -30.86 -45.73
C ALA A 135 -40.34 -30.72 -45.96
N SER A 136 -40.96 -29.67 -45.42
CA SER A 136 -42.39 -29.38 -45.65
C SER A 136 -42.67 -29.08 -47.12
N PHE A 137 -41.81 -28.31 -47.79
CA PHE A 137 -41.92 -28.06 -49.23
C PHE A 137 -41.80 -29.36 -50.05
N ALA A 138 -40.83 -30.22 -49.74
CA ALA A 138 -40.67 -31.51 -50.40
C ALA A 138 -41.88 -32.44 -50.18
N ALA A 139 -42.41 -32.49 -48.96
CA ALA A 139 -43.59 -33.29 -48.63
C ALA A 139 -44.86 -32.80 -49.36
N GLN A 140 -45.01 -31.49 -49.57
CA GLN A 140 -46.11 -30.93 -50.36
C GLN A 140 -46.02 -31.33 -51.83
N LEU A 141 -44.82 -31.24 -52.44
CA LEU A 141 -44.60 -31.70 -53.82
C LEU A 141 -44.91 -33.19 -53.99
N TYR A 142 -44.51 -34.02 -53.02
CA TYR A 142 -44.77 -35.46 -53.06
C TYR A 142 -46.25 -35.80 -52.91
N ARG A 143 -46.94 -35.18 -51.93
CA ARG A 143 -48.38 -35.43 -51.68
C ARG A 143 -49.29 -34.93 -52.80
N ASN A 144 -48.93 -33.83 -53.44
CA ASN A 144 -49.71 -33.30 -54.57
C ASN A 144 -49.42 -34.03 -55.89
N ASN A 145 -48.64 -35.12 -55.85
CA ASN A 145 -48.31 -36.03 -56.95
C ASN A 145 -48.01 -35.34 -58.29
N THR A 146 -47.24 -34.24 -58.25
CA THR A 146 -46.73 -33.59 -59.46
C THR A 146 -45.51 -34.38 -59.94
N GLY A 147 -45.72 -35.55 -60.52
CA GLY A 147 -44.67 -36.28 -61.24
C GLY A 147 -44.11 -35.43 -62.39
N TYR A 148 -42.96 -35.81 -62.94
CA TYR A 148 -42.36 -35.15 -64.12
C TYR A 148 -43.36 -35.01 -65.30
N ASP A 149 -44.31 -35.94 -65.44
CA ASP A 149 -45.39 -35.92 -66.44
C ASP A 149 -46.42 -34.80 -66.27
N GLN A 150 -46.55 -34.22 -65.07
CA GLN A 150 -47.49 -33.13 -64.81
C GLN A 150 -46.89 -31.75 -65.07
N ILE A 151 -45.56 -31.60 -65.07
CA ILE A 151 -44.91 -30.30 -65.38
C ILE A 151 -44.93 -30.05 -66.89
N SER A 152 -44.68 -31.08 -67.69
CA SER A 152 -44.81 -31.01 -69.15
C SER A 152 -46.25 -30.73 -69.58
N SER A 153 -47.25 -31.37 -68.97
CA SER A 153 -48.67 -31.08 -69.22
C SER A 153 -49.17 -29.77 -68.58
N ALA A 154 -48.58 -29.31 -67.47
CA ALA A 154 -48.88 -27.98 -66.92
C ALA A 154 -48.34 -26.85 -67.79
N LEU A 155 -47.27 -27.07 -68.57
CA LEU A 155 -46.77 -26.09 -69.53
C LEU A 155 -47.64 -26.04 -70.80
N VAL A 156 -48.08 -27.21 -71.27
CA VAL A 156 -48.95 -27.38 -72.46
C VAL A 156 -50.42 -27.39 -72.04
N GLY A 157 -51.02 -26.21 -71.95
CA GLY A 157 -52.45 -26.03 -71.65
C GLY A 157 -53.05 -24.85 -72.42
N ASP A 158 -54.34 -24.61 -72.23
CA ASP A 158 -55.11 -23.58 -72.94
C ASP A 158 -54.50 -22.17 -72.78
N GLY A 159 -54.71 -21.30 -73.78
CA GLY A 159 -54.23 -19.90 -73.75
C GLY A 159 -53.06 -19.55 -74.69
N GLY A 160 -52.66 -20.46 -75.59
CA GLY A 160 -51.67 -20.16 -76.64
C GLY A 160 -50.27 -19.77 -76.14
N PRO A 161 -49.47 -19.03 -76.94
CA PRO A 161 -48.09 -18.68 -76.59
C PRO A 161 -47.95 -17.86 -75.30
N GLN A 162 -48.89 -16.95 -75.00
CA GLN A 162 -48.86 -16.14 -73.77
C GLN A 162 -49.11 -16.98 -72.51
N GLY A 163 -50.11 -17.88 -72.56
CA GLY A 163 -50.39 -18.80 -71.45
C GLY A 163 -49.23 -19.74 -71.15
N PHE A 164 -48.47 -20.15 -72.17
CA PHE A 164 -47.23 -20.90 -71.97
C PHE A 164 -46.17 -20.08 -71.22
N MET A 165 -45.93 -18.82 -71.61
CA MET A 165 -44.94 -17.96 -70.97
C MET A 165 -45.25 -17.69 -69.48
N ASP A 166 -46.52 -17.44 -69.14
CA ASP A 166 -46.93 -17.20 -67.75
C ASP A 166 -46.70 -18.44 -66.88
N ARG A 167 -47.02 -19.63 -67.40
CA ARG A 167 -46.78 -20.91 -66.70
C ARG A 167 -45.29 -21.23 -66.60
N ALA A 168 -44.49 -20.92 -67.63
CA ALA A 168 -43.04 -21.05 -67.59
C ALA A 168 -42.41 -20.15 -66.52
N ALA A 169 -42.87 -18.89 -66.39
CA ALA A 169 -42.41 -17.97 -65.36
C ALA A 169 -42.73 -18.47 -63.94
N LEU A 170 -43.90 -19.09 -63.73
CA LEU A 170 -44.27 -19.72 -62.45
C LEU A 170 -43.35 -20.92 -62.10
N VAL A 171 -43.04 -21.78 -63.08
CA VAL A 171 -42.09 -22.89 -62.90
C VAL A 171 -40.70 -22.35 -62.55
N GLU A 172 -40.23 -21.32 -63.25
CA GLU A 172 -38.96 -20.67 -62.96
C GLU A 172 -38.92 -20.10 -61.52
N MET A 173 -40.00 -19.45 -61.08
CA MET A 173 -40.13 -18.93 -59.72
C MET A 173 -40.04 -20.06 -58.66
N LEU A 174 -40.67 -21.21 -58.93
CA LEU A 174 -40.60 -22.38 -58.05
C LEU A 174 -39.19 -22.97 -57.98
N VAL A 175 -38.49 -23.07 -59.11
CA VAL A 175 -37.08 -23.52 -59.17
C VAL A 175 -36.18 -22.54 -58.40
N LYS A 176 -36.37 -21.23 -58.56
CA LYS A 176 -35.67 -20.20 -57.79
C LYS A 176 -35.94 -20.34 -56.28
N ARG A 177 -37.20 -20.55 -55.88
CA ARG A 177 -37.59 -20.77 -54.47
C ARG A 177 -36.95 -22.03 -53.89
N ARG A 178 -36.97 -23.16 -54.60
CA ARG A 178 -36.29 -24.40 -54.20
C ARG A 178 -34.80 -24.17 -53.98
N THR A 179 -34.15 -23.53 -54.94
CA THR A 179 -32.70 -23.24 -54.88
C THR A 179 -32.38 -22.34 -53.69
N ALA A 180 -33.20 -21.31 -53.44
CA ALA A 180 -33.06 -20.44 -52.28
C ALA A 180 -33.21 -21.19 -50.95
N MET A 181 -34.15 -22.15 -50.84
CA MET A 181 -34.33 -22.96 -49.63
C MET A 181 -33.14 -23.88 -49.36
N VAL A 182 -32.61 -24.55 -50.39
CA VAL A 182 -31.40 -25.37 -50.26
C VAL A 182 -30.20 -24.52 -49.83
N ARG A 183 -29.95 -23.41 -50.53
CA ARG A 183 -28.87 -22.46 -50.18
C ARG A 183 -29.01 -21.92 -48.76
N ARG A 184 -30.24 -21.68 -48.28
CA ARG A 184 -30.49 -21.23 -46.91
C ARG A 184 -30.07 -22.28 -45.87
N VAL A 185 -30.36 -23.55 -46.10
CA VAL A 185 -29.93 -24.66 -45.22
C VAL A 185 -28.41 -24.79 -45.21
N GLU A 186 -27.77 -24.71 -46.38
CA GLU A 186 -26.31 -24.76 -46.48
C GLU A 186 -25.66 -23.59 -45.75
N ALA A 187 -26.15 -22.36 -46.00
CA ALA A 187 -25.64 -21.16 -45.33
C ALA A 187 -25.85 -21.21 -43.80
N SER A 188 -27.01 -21.65 -43.33
CA SER A 188 -27.25 -21.77 -41.87
C SER A 188 -26.34 -22.81 -41.24
N LYS A 189 -26.09 -23.94 -41.92
CA LYS A 189 -25.14 -24.96 -41.46
C LYS A 189 -23.72 -24.41 -41.38
N SER A 190 -23.25 -23.69 -42.41
CA SER A 190 -21.92 -23.07 -42.39
C SER A 190 -21.77 -22.07 -41.23
N VAL A 191 -22.81 -21.30 -40.94
CA VAL A 191 -22.84 -20.38 -39.78
C VAL A 191 -22.80 -21.15 -38.45
N ALA A 192 -23.58 -22.23 -38.31
CA ALA A 192 -23.56 -23.09 -37.12
C ALA A 192 -22.17 -23.72 -36.91
N ASP A 193 -21.50 -24.15 -37.98
CA ASP A 193 -20.13 -24.70 -37.90
C ASP A 193 -19.10 -23.65 -37.44
N VAL A 194 -19.24 -22.39 -37.84
CA VAL A 194 -18.41 -21.29 -37.35
C VAL A 194 -18.64 -21.08 -35.85
N PHE A 195 -19.89 -20.99 -35.40
CA PHE A 195 -20.20 -20.83 -33.98
C PHE A 195 -19.78 -22.03 -33.15
N ARG A 196 -19.81 -23.26 -33.71
CA ARG A 196 -19.32 -24.46 -33.03
C ARG A 196 -17.82 -24.38 -32.76
N ARG A 197 -17.03 -23.95 -33.75
CA ARG A 197 -15.59 -23.70 -33.57
C ARG A 197 -15.33 -22.57 -32.56
N GLN A 198 -16.13 -21.51 -32.58
CA GLN A 198 -16.01 -20.43 -31.59
C GLN A 198 -16.32 -20.89 -30.16
N ALA A 199 -17.38 -21.69 -29.97
CA ALA A 199 -17.73 -22.25 -28.67
C ALA A 199 -16.65 -23.21 -28.16
N GLN A 200 -16.07 -24.03 -29.03
CA GLN A 200 -14.94 -24.90 -28.68
C GLN A 200 -13.71 -24.09 -28.26
N LYS A 201 -13.35 -23.05 -29.02
CA LYS A 201 -12.26 -22.14 -28.65
C LYS A 201 -12.51 -21.48 -27.30
N ALA A 202 -13.74 -21.05 -27.04
CA ALA A 202 -14.10 -20.38 -25.79
C ALA A 202 -14.00 -21.31 -24.56
N ILE A 203 -14.36 -22.59 -24.66
CA ILE A 203 -14.16 -23.55 -23.56
C ILE A 203 -12.68 -23.86 -23.33
N ASP A 204 -11.88 -23.95 -24.40
CA ASP A 204 -10.42 -24.15 -24.29
C ASP A 204 -9.76 -22.95 -23.61
N GLU A 205 -10.17 -21.73 -23.99
CA GLU A 205 -9.74 -20.48 -23.34
C GLU A 205 -10.16 -20.40 -21.87
N GLN A 206 -11.38 -20.85 -21.54
CA GLN A 206 -11.86 -20.93 -20.16
C GLN A 206 -11.03 -21.92 -19.34
N GLY A 207 -10.71 -23.09 -19.91
CA GLY A 207 -9.84 -24.08 -19.27
C GLY A 207 -8.43 -23.55 -19.02
N ALA A 208 -7.85 -22.84 -19.99
CA ALA A 208 -6.55 -22.19 -19.85
C ALA A 208 -6.58 -21.06 -18.81
N ALA A 209 -7.63 -20.24 -18.78
CA ALA A 209 -7.81 -19.19 -17.77
C ALA A 209 -7.96 -19.78 -16.36
N THR A 210 -8.67 -20.91 -16.22
CA THR A 210 -8.82 -21.62 -14.94
C THR A 210 -7.45 -22.08 -14.42
N LYS A 211 -6.64 -22.72 -15.27
CA LYS A 211 -5.29 -23.16 -14.89
C LYS A 211 -4.39 -21.99 -14.46
N ARG A 212 -4.40 -20.88 -15.21
CA ARG A 212 -3.64 -19.66 -14.86
C ARG A 212 -4.09 -19.06 -13.53
N ALA A 213 -5.39 -19.04 -13.26
CA ALA A 213 -5.93 -18.53 -12.01
C ALA A 213 -5.55 -19.41 -10.80
N GLU A 214 -5.59 -20.73 -10.93
CA GLU A 214 -5.15 -21.66 -9.87
C GLU A 214 -3.63 -21.57 -9.62
N GLU A 215 -2.83 -21.45 -10.67
CA GLU A 215 -1.39 -21.25 -10.53
C GLU A 215 -1.07 -19.91 -9.83
N ALA A 216 -1.71 -18.82 -10.24
CA ALA A 216 -1.55 -17.52 -9.62
C ALA A 216 -1.99 -17.53 -8.15
N LYS A 217 -3.05 -18.28 -7.82
CA LYS A 217 -3.51 -18.48 -6.43
C LYS A 217 -2.43 -19.16 -5.59
N ARG A 218 -1.86 -20.26 -6.08
CA ARG A 218 -0.79 -20.99 -5.39
C ARG A 218 0.41 -20.08 -5.12
N LEU A 219 0.88 -19.35 -6.14
CA LEU A 219 1.99 -18.42 -6.02
C LEU A 219 1.69 -17.28 -5.03
N ALA A 220 0.46 -16.76 -5.02
CA ALA A 220 0.04 -15.75 -4.05
C ALA A 220 0.03 -16.30 -2.61
N GLN A 221 -0.47 -17.52 -2.42
CA GLN A 221 -0.47 -18.18 -1.11
C GLN A 221 0.95 -18.44 -0.60
N GLU A 222 1.85 -18.95 -1.45
CA GLU A 222 3.26 -19.16 -1.14
C GLU A 222 3.96 -17.83 -0.78
N ALA A 223 3.72 -16.77 -1.56
CA ALA A 223 4.29 -15.45 -1.29
C ALA A 223 3.81 -14.86 0.05
N VAL A 224 2.52 -15.00 0.35
CA VAL A 224 1.93 -14.54 1.63
C VAL A 224 2.47 -15.37 2.81
N ALA A 225 2.55 -16.69 2.67
CA ALA A 225 3.10 -17.57 3.71
C ALA A 225 4.58 -17.24 3.99
N GLY A 226 5.40 -17.10 2.92
CA GLY A 226 6.80 -16.71 3.04
C GLY A 226 6.99 -15.32 3.64
N GLN A 227 6.11 -14.36 3.32
CA GLN A 227 6.08 -13.05 3.96
C GLN A 227 5.78 -13.16 5.45
N GLN A 228 4.76 -13.93 5.85
CA GLN A 228 4.37 -14.06 7.25
C GLN A 228 5.49 -14.66 8.10
N GLU A 229 6.14 -15.71 7.60
CA GLU A 229 7.27 -16.35 8.28
C GLU A 229 8.45 -15.36 8.45
N SER A 230 8.81 -14.68 7.37
CA SER A 230 9.88 -13.68 7.37
C SER A 230 9.58 -12.49 8.26
N LEU A 231 8.32 -12.06 8.32
CA LEU A 231 7.85 -10.98 9.19
C LEU A 231 8.00 -11.35 10.66
N GLN A 232 7.74 -12.60 11.06
CA GLN A 232 7.97 -13.03 12.43
C GLN A 232 9.46 -13.03 12.80
N ARG A 233 10.31 -13.54 11.90
CA ARG A 233 11.78 -13.53 12.06
C ARG A 233 12.31 -12.09 12.20
N ILE A 234 11.95 -11.22 11.26
CA ILE A 234 12.42 -9.82 11.23
C ILE A 234 11.87 -9.05 12.43
N LYS A 235 10.63 -9.25 12.86
CA LYS A 235 10.10 -8.63 14.08
C LYS A 235 10.89 -9.07 15.33
N ALA A 236 11.24 -10.34 15.43
CA ALA A 236 12.06 -10.83 16.55
C ALA A 236 13.47 -10.21 16.54
N GLU A 237 14.08 -10.10 15.36
CA GLU A 237 15.37 -9.43 15.18
C GLU A 237 15.29 -7.94 15.52
N LYS A 238 14.27 -7.24 15.05
CA LYS A 238 14.04 -5.82 15.33
C LYS A 238 13.94 -5.56 16.82
N ARG A 239 13.13 -6.35 17.56
CA ARG A 239 13.06 -6.27 19.04
C ARG A 239 14.42 -6.50 19.72
N ARG A 240 15.28 -7.36 19.16
CA ARG A 240 16.64 -7.57 19.67
C ARG A 240 17.53 -6.35 19.37
N LEU A 241 17.45 -5.78 18.17
CA LEU A 241 18.21 -4.60 17.77
C LEU A 241 17.77 -3.36 18.55
N GLU A 242 16.48 -3.16 18.79
CA GLU A 242 15.95 -2.06 19.61
C GLU A 242 16.46 -2.12 21.05
N ARG A 243 16.44 -3.31 21.68
CA ARG A 243 17.04 -3.49 23.01
C ARG A 243 18.53 -3.18 23.03
N ARG A 244 19.27 -3.62 22.01
CA ARG A 244 20.71 -3.32 21.87
C ARG A 244 20.94 -1.83 21.67
N LEU A 245 20.11 -1.16 20.89
CA LEU A 245 20.18 0.27 20.63
C LEU A 245 19.94 1.07 21.91
N GLY A 246 18.89 0.75 22.67
CA GLY A 246 18.60 1.40 23.95
C GLY A 246 19.75 1.23 24.95
N ASN A 247 20.29 0.01 25.07
CA ASN A 247 21.45 -0.25 25.94
C ASN A 247 22.71 0.51 25.48
N ALA A 248 22.95 0.59 24.17
CA ALA A 248 24.09 1.33 23.62
C ALA A 248 23.94 2.85 23.83
N GLN A 249 22.74 3.39 23.63
CA GLN A 249 22.43 4.80 23.86
C GLN A 249 22.60 5.19 25.33
N MET A 250 22.10 4.37 26.27
CA MET A 250 22.28 4.62 27.70
C MET A 250 23.76 4.62 28.10
N ARG A 251 24.55 3.67 27.58
CA ARG A 251 26.00 3.62 27.84
C ARG A 251 26.73 4.82 27.25
N ALA A 252 26.43 5.19 26.00
CA ALA A 252 27.01 6.35 25.34
C ALA A 252 26.68 7.65 26.10
N ALA A 253 25.43 7.82 26.54
CA ALA A 253 25.01 8.97 27.33
C ALA A 253 25.69 9.03 28.70
N ARG A 254 25.85 7.89 29.39
CA ARG A 254 26.59 7.80 30.66
C ARG A 254 28.05 8.17 30.49
N LEU A 255 28.73 7.65 29.47
CA LEU A 255 30.12 7.98 29.17
C LEU A 255 30.27 9.47 28.84
N LYS A 256 29.39 10.02 27.99
CA LYS A 256 29.40 11.45 27.62
C LYS A 256 29.25 12.34 28.85
N ARG A 257 28.29 12.05 29.74
CA ARG A 257 28.08 12.80 30.99
C ARG A 257 29.25 12.66 31.97
N ALA A 258 29.86 11.48 32.06
CA ALA A 258 31.03 11.26 32.90
C ALA A 258 32.22 12.09 32.39
N ARG A 259 32.43 12.15 31.07
CA ARG A 259 33.43 13.01 30.42
C ARG A 259 33.13 14.48 30.63
N GLU A 260 31.90 14.95 30.40
CA GLU A 260 31.51 16.34 30.64
C GLU A 260 31.85 16.76 32.07
N ARG A 261 31.50 15.94 33.07
CA ARG A 261 31.86 16.19 34.47
C ARG A 261 33.36 16.16 34.74
N ALA A 262 34.11 15.26 34.10
CA ALA A 262 35.57 15.19 34.25
C ALA A 262 36.25 16.41 33.61
N SER A 263 35.77 16.83 32.44
CA SER A 263 36.20 18.03 31.72
C SER A 263 35.83 19.29 32.49
N GLU A 264 34.62 19.40 33.03
CA GLU A 264 34.19 20.51 33.89
C GLU A 264 35.03 20.57 35.17
N LYS A 265 35.39 19.43 35.78
CA LYS A 265 36.30 19.41 36.93
C LYS A 265 37.72 19.84 36.55
N ALA A 266 38.21 19.44 35.39
CA ALA A 266 39.52 19.86 34.88
C ALA A 266 39.53 21.35 34.51
N GLU A 267 38.50 21.82 33.81
CA GLU A 267 38.31 23.22 33.42
C GLU A 267 37.94 24.12 34.59
N ALA A 268 37.20 23.67 35.61
CA ALA A 268 37.00 24.43 36.84
C ALA A 268 38.26 24.52 37.70
N ARG A 269 39.18 23.55 37.59
CA ARG A 269 40.52 23.62 38.20
C ARG A 269 41.46 24.53 37.40
N LYS A 270 41.40 24.52 36.06
CA LYS A 270 42.07 25.51 35.19
C LYS A 270 41.50 26.92 35.33
N ALA A 271 40.19 27.05 35.46
CA ALA A 271 39.50 28.31 35.69
C ALA A 271 39.71 28.81 37.13
N ARG A 272 39.85 27.94 38.15
CA ARG A 272 40.34 28.38 39.48
C ARG A 272 41.79 28.84 39.45
N THR A 273 42.58 28.43 38.46
CA THR A 273 43.94 28.93 38.22
C THR A 273 43.97 30.13 37.26
N ALA A 274 42.91 30.35 36.46
CA ALA A 274 42.75 31.47 35.52
C ALA A 274 41.77 32.56 35.99
N PHE A 275 41.05 32.38 37.11
CA PHE A 275 40.20 33.38 37.78
C PHE A 275 41.08 34.41 38.53
N THR A 276 42.02 34.94 37.76
CA THR A 276 42.76 36.18 37.91
C THR A 276 42.52 37.09 36.70
N ASP A 277 41.64 36.73 35.75
CA ASP A 277 41.24 37.64 34.67
C ASP A 277 39.82 37.36 34.15
N SER A 278 39.20 38.48 33.79
CA SER A 278 37.85 38.84 33.33
C SER A 278 36.99 37.84 32.52
N GLY A 279 35.66 38.06 32.59
CA GLY A 279 34.64 37.23 31.93
C GLY A 279 33.70 37.97 30.97
N ARG A 280 32.86 37.21 30.24
CA ARG A 280 31.51 37.57 29.71
C ARG A 280 30.83 36.39 28.97
N SER A 281 29.48 36.39 28.90
CA SER A 281 28.59 35.42 28.19
C SER A 281 27.90 36.01 26.92
N PRO A 282 27.34 35.18 25.99
CA PRO A 282 26.71 35.64 24.72
C PRO A 282 25.16 35.52 24.61
N GLU A 283 24.61 36.11 23.54
CA GLU A 283 23.19 36.44 23.21
C GLU A 283 22.29 35.36 22.53
N SER A 284 20.98 35.67 22.37
CA SER A 284 19.82 34.83 21.99
C SER A 284 19.34 34.91 20.51
N PRO A 285 18.52 33.96 19.96
CA PRO A 285 18.21 33.85 18.52
C PRO A 285 16.85 34.42 18.02
N THR A 286 16.81 34.72 16.70
CA THR A 286 15.75 35.38 15.89
C THR A 286 14.44 34.60 15.57
N THR A 287 13.41 35.33 15.11
CA THR A 287 11.99 34.97 14.88
C THR A 287 11.69 33.75 13.98
N ALA A 288 12.55 33.38 13.02
CA ALA A 288 12.35 32.19 12.18
C ALA A 288 12.58 30.88 12.97
N VAL A 289 13.47 30.90 13.97
CA VAL A 289 13.66 29.78 14.90
C VAL A 289 12.40 29.57 15.75
N ALA A 290 11.63 30.64 16.01
CA ALA A 290 10.41 30.56 16.79
C ALA A 290 9.29 29.77 16.08
N ARG A 291 9.04 30.01 14.78
CA ARG A 291 7.98 29.31 14.01
C ARG A 291 8.26 27.83 13.80
N GLY A 292 9.48 27.47 13.39
CA GLY A 292 9.86 26.07 13.22
C GLY A 292 9.74 25.27 14.51
N ALA A 293 10.13 25.86 15.65
CA ALA A 293 9.95 25.23 16.96
C ALA A 293 8.46 25.05 17.34
N VAL A 294 7.57 25.95 16.92
CA VAL A 294 6.11 25.79 17.09
C VAL A 294 5.59 24.62 16.26
N ALA A 295 5.97 24.53 14.98
CA ALA A 295 5.55 23.44 14.10
C ALA A 295 6.02 22.08 14.63
N VAL A 296 7.28 21.98 15.06
CA VAL A 296 7.82 20.76 15.69
C VAL A 296 7.02 20.37 16.93
N ARG A 297 6.75 21.32 17.85
CA ARG A 297 5.92 21.03 19.04
C ARG A 297 4.51 20.59 18.67
N ALA A 298 3.90 21.18 17.64
CA ALA A 298 2.57 20.81 17.18
C ALA A 298 2.52 19.38 16.63
N ALA A 299 3.51 18.99 15.82
CA ALA A 299 3.61 17.64 15.28
C ALA A 299 3.89 16.58 16.35
N LEU A 300 4.79 16.86 17.29
CA LEU A 300 5.18 15.92 18.35
C LEU A 300 4.02 15.55 19.29
N LYS A 301 3.00 16.41 19.44
CA LYS A 301 1.78 16.09 20.20
C LYS A 301 1.02 14.88 19.65
N TRP A 302 1.21 14.54 18.37
CA TRP A 302 0.48 13.48 17.70
C TRP A 302 1.25 12.17 17.59
N LEU A 303 2.40 12.03 18.25
CA LEU A 303 3.13 10.75 18.31
C LEU A 303 2.20 9.59 18.69
N GLY A 304 2.30 8.48 17.96
CA GLY A 304 1.44 7.31 18.12
C GLY A 304 0.10 7.37 17.38
N THR A 305 -0.30 8.52 16.83
CA THR A 305 -1.53 8.63 16.02
C THR A 305 -1.44 7.73 14.78
N PRO A 306 -2.50 6.97 14.42
CA PRO A 306 -2.49 6.12 13.22
C PRO A 306 -2.18 6.91 11.94
N TYR A 307 -1.50 6.26 11.00
CA TYR A 307 -1.46 6.75 9.64
C TYR A 307 -2.82 6.57 8.97
N SER A 308 -3.29 7.61 8.27
CA SER A 308 -4.49 7.54 7.44
C SER A 308 -4.22 8.21 6.10
N TRP A 309 -4.33 7.45 5.00
CA TRP A 309 -4.06 7.96 3.66
C TRP A 309 -5.02 9.10 3.29
N GLY A 310 -4.52 10.29 2.97
CA GLY A 310 -5.35 11.50 2.78
C GLY A 310 -5.87 12.11 4.08
N GLY A 311 -5.43 11.61 5.24
CA GLY A 311 -5.89 12.06 6.55
C GLY A 311 -5.08 13.24 7.09
N GLY A 312 -5.72 14.09 7.86
CA GLY A 312 -5.16 15.33 8.40
C GLY A 312 -5.91 16.56 7.90
N THR A 313 -6.12 17.52 8.80
CA THR A 313 -6.67 18.85 8.52
C THR A 313 -5.93 19.86 9.39
N THR A 314 -6.11 21.16 9.16
CA THR A 314 -5.60 22.22 10.05
C THR A 314 -6.16 22.12 11.49
N ALA A 315 -7.28 21.42 11.68
CA ALA A 315 -7.85 21.16 13.01
C ALA A 315 -7.28 19.91 13.72
N GLY A 316 -6.61 18.99 13.00
CA GLY A 316 -6.06 17.76 13.55
C GLY A 316 -6.31 16.51 12.69
N PRO A 317 -6.19 15.29 13.26
CA PRO A 317 -6.34 14.05 12.52
C PRO A 317 -7.79 13.87 12.04
N SER A 318 -7.95 13.49 10.78
CA SER A 318 -9.26 13.29 10.13
C SER A 318 -9.35 11.89 9.53
N ARG A 319 -10.53 11.51 9.03
CA ARG A 319 -10.64 10.33 8.17
C ARG A 319 -9.95 10.63 6.84
N GLY A 320 -9.23 9.66 6.33
CA GLY A 320 -8.58 9.76 5.03
C GLY A 320 -9.54 9.41 3.89
N ILE A 321 -8.95 9.13 2.74
CA ILE A 321 -9.63 8.66 1.52
C ILE A 321 -9.14 7.26 1.16
N ALA A 322 -9.91 6.51 0.38
CA ALA A 322 -9.57 5.14 -0.03
C ALA A 322 -9.12 4.27 1.16
N HIS A 323 -7.86 3.83 1.19
CA HIS A 323 -7.28 3.02 2.26
C HIS A 323 -7.27 3.70 3.65
N GLY A 324 -7.46 5.03 3.71
CA GLY A 324 -7.59 5.82 4.93
C GLY A 324 -9.04 6.10 5.37
N ALA A 325 -10.06 5.75 4.59
CA ALA A 325 -11.46 6.15 4.85
C ALA A 325 -12.02 5.67 6.20
N GLY A 326 -11.53 4.52 6.67
CA GLY A 326 -11.90 3.93 7.97
C GLY A 326 -11.04 4.38 9.15
N ILE A 327 -9.99 5.17 8.93
CA ILE A 327 -8.96 5.44 9.95
C ILE A 327 -8.92 6.95 10.21
N ARG A 328 -9.13 7.37 11.47
CA ARG A 328 -8.86 8.76 11.88
C ARG A 328 -7.38 8.90 12.20
N GLY A 329 -6.66 9.71 11.44
CA GLY A 329 -5.21 9.81 11.51
C GLY A 329 -4.63 10.93 10.65
N PHE A 330 -3.33 10.83 10.37
CA PHE A 330 -2.60 11.72 9.48
C PHE A 330 -1.90 10.92 8.38
N ASP A 331 -1.78 11.48 7.18
CA ASP A 331 -0.71 11.14 6.25
C ASP A 331 0.47 12.12 6.39
N CYS A 332 1.52 11.94 5.58
CA CYS A 332 2.75 12.70 5.69
C CYS A 332 2.54 14.21 5.46
N SER A 333 1.94 14.59 4.33
CA SER A 333 1.62 15.98 4.02
C SER A 333 0.58 16.59 4.95
N GLY A 334 -0.39 15.81 5.43
CA GLY A 334 -1.43 16.28 6.35
C GLY A 334 -0.88 16.60 7.74
N LEU A 335 0.10 15.84 8.22
CA LEU A 335 0.82 16.17 9.46
C LEU A 335 1.65 17.45 9.30
N ALA A 336 2.39 17.59 8.18
CA ALA A 336 3.18 18.79 7.88
C ALA A 336 2.29 20.04 7.79
N MET A 337 1.17 19.93 7.07
CA MET A 337 0.16 20.98 6.97
C MET A 337 -0.38 21.40 8.32
N TYR A 338 -0.85 20.45 9.14
CA TYR A 338 -1.35 20.75 10.48
C TYR A 338 -0.28 21.44 11.35
N ALA A 339 0.95 20.96 11.31
CA ALA A 339 2.03 21.47 12.15
C ALA A 339 2.39 22.92 11.80
N TRP A 340 2.53 23.22 10.52
CA TRP A 340 2.86 24.57 10.05
C TRP A 340 1.69 25.55 10.13
N ASP A 341 0.44 25.07 10.04
CA ASP A 341 -0.74 25.88 10.33
C ASP A 341 -0.72 26.43 11.77
N LYS A 342 -0.19 25.65 12.74
CA LYS A 342 0.00 26.14 14.12
C LYS A 342 1.14 27.13 14.28
N ALA A 343 1.98 27.27 13.25
CA ALA A 343 3.05 28.26 13.17
C ALA A 343 2.69 29.41 12.19
N ASP A 344 1.39 29.58 11.88
CA ASP A 344 0.83 30.61 11.00
C ASP A 344 1.34 30.56 9.55
N VAL A 345 1.65 29.36 9.04
CA VAL A 345 2.07 29.13 7.65
C VAL A 345 1.14 28.09 7.03
N ARG A 346 0.48 28.43 5.93
CA ARG A 346 -0.47 27.53 5.28
C ARG A 346 0.23 26.68 4.23
N LEU A 347 0.08 25.37 4.37
CA LEU A 347 0.53 24.40 3.38
C LEU A 347 -0.68 23.71 2.78
N ASP A 348 -0.61 23.40 1.49
CA ASP A 348 -1.57 22.51 0.86
C ASP A 348 -1.40 21.08 1.38
N HIS A 349 -2.47 20.29 1.31
CA HIS A 349 -2.45 18.87 1.65
C HIS A 349 -1.89 18.02 0.49
N TRP A 350 -0.70 18.36 0.02
CA TRP A 350 0.01 17.59 -1.01
C TRP A 350 1.52 17.83 -0.94
N THR A 351 2.31 16.75 -0.97
CA THR A 351 3.77 16.84 -0.87
C THR A 351 4.42 17.61 -2.02
N GLY A 352 3.81 17.58 -3.22
CA GLY A 352 4.33 18.26 -4.40
C GLY A 352 4.31 19.78 -4.27
N THR A 353 3.22 20.37 -3.78
CA THR A 353 3.16 21.82 -3.50
C THR A 353 4.01 22.18 -2.29
N GLN A 354 4.04 21.33 -1.26
CA GLN A 354 4.89 21.53 -0.08
C GLN A 354 6.39 21.59 -0.41
N TRP A 355 6.86 20.85 -1.41
CA TRP A 355 8.24 20.92 -1.89
C TRP A 355 8.66 22.35 -2.27
N THR A 356 7.71 23.12 -2.83
CA THR A 356 7.92 24.50 -3.31
C THR A 356 7.42 25.57 -2.35
N SER A 357 7.10 25.21 -1.09
CA SER A 357 6.52 26.12 -0.07
C SER A 357 7.49 27.16 0.52
N GLY A 358 8.72 27.24 0.00
CA GLY A 358 9.74 28.18 0.46
C GLY A 358 11.11 27.87 -0.14
N PRO A 359 12.19 28.52 0.34
CA PRO A 359 13.54 28.25 -0.13
C PRO A 359 14.01 26.84 0.20
N HIS A 360 14.75 26.23 -0.73
CA HIS A 360 15.45 24.97 -0.50
C HIS A 360 16.63 25.16 0.44
N ILE A 361 16.80 24.24 1.38
CA ILE A 361 17.81 24.32 2.44
C ILE A 361 18.82 23.18 2.28
N PRO A 362 20.13 23.48 2.29
CA PRO A 362 21.18 22.47 2.38
C PRO A 362 20.99 21.56 3.61
N ILE A 363 21.26 20.26 3.48
CA ILE A 363 21.01 19.27 4.55
C ILE A 363 21.80 19.57 5.83
N ASP A 364 22.99 20.17 5.72
CA ASP A 364 23.83 20.61 6.83
C ASP A 364 23.38 21.93 7.48
N ALA A 365 22.46 22.67 6.83
CA ALA A 365 21.89 23.93 7.31
C ALA A 365 20.45 23.79 7.84
N LEU A 366 19.98 22.55 8.01
CA LEU A 366 18.64 22.26 8.49
C LEU A 366 18.41 22.79 9.90
N ARG A 367 17.26 23.43 10.09
CA ARG A 367 16.75 23.90 11.38
C ARG A 367 15.49 23.14 11.76
N PRO A 368 15.19 22.99 13.05
CA PRO A 368 13.92 22.42 13.48
C PRO A 368 12.74 23.12 12.82
N GLY A 369 11.85 22.35 12.20
CA GLY A 369 10.71 22.81 11.41
C GLY A 369 10.87 22.61 9.90
N ASP A 370 12.10 22.64 9.37
CA ASP A 370 12.34 22.45 7.93
C ASP A 370 11.72 21.14 7.45
N LEU A 371 11.10 21.17 6.26
CA LEU A 371 10.50 19.99 5.66
C LEU A 371 11.57 19.22 4.88
N VAL A 372 11.70 17.93 5.14
CA VAL A 372 12.59 17.01 4.40
C VAL A 372 11.76 16.09 3.53
N PHE A 373 12.20 15.86 2.29
CA PHE A 373 11.41 15.17 1.28
C PHE A 373 12.14 13.94 0.74
N PHE A 374 11.35 12.93 0.36
CA PHE A 374 11.86 11.67 -0.15
C PHE A 374 11.20 11.30 -1.48
N ALA A 375 12.01 10.83 -2.42
CA ALA A 375 11.64 10.59 -3.80
C ALA A 375 12.13 9.23 -4.29
N LYS A 376 11.36 8.59 -5.18
CA LYS A 376 11.76 7.28 -5.76
C LYS A 376 13.03 7.41 -6.60
N ASP A 377 13.16 8.55 -7.29
CA ASP A 377 14.33 8.98 -8.01
C ASP A 377 14.76 10.34 -7.44
N THR A 378 15.93 10.37 -6.77
CA THR A 378 16.44 11.59 -6.13
C THR A 378 16.89 12.66 -7.12
N SER A 379 16.92 12.35 -8.43
CA SER A 379 17.15 13.33 -9.49
C SER A 379 15.85 13.94 -10.05
N ASP A 380 14.67 13.41 -9.68
CA ASP A 380 13.37 13.85 -10.18
C ASP A 380 12.38 14.18 -9.04
N PRO A 381 12.20 15.48 -8.70
CA PRO A 381 11.24 15.93 -7.69
C PRO A 381 9.78 15.54 -7.94
N ARG A 382 9.41 15.22 -9.20
CA ARG A 382 8.05 14.72 -9.51
C ARG A 382 7.78 13.35 -8.91
N THR A 383 8.83 12.64 -8.49
CA THR A 383 8.73 11.32 -7.86
C THR A 383 8.72 11.39 -6.32
N ILE A 384 8.64 12.60 -5.73
CA ILE A 384 8.46 12.79 -4.29
C ILE A 384 7.21 12.06 -3.83
N HIS A 385 7.38 11.20 -2.84
CA HIS A 385 6.31 10.37 -2.28
C HIS A 385 6.17 10.53 -0.77
N HIS A 386 7.03 11.31 -0.12
CA HIS A 386 6.98 11.47 1.33
C HIS A 386 7.59 12.79 1.79
N VAL A 387 7.10 13.29 2.92
CA VAL A 387 7.62 14.46 3.64
C VAL A 387 7.69 14.17 5.13
N GLY A 388 8.70 14.73 5.79
CA GLY A 388 8.80 14.77 7.25
C GLY A 388 9.19 16.16 7.74
N ILE A 389 8.98 16.41 9.02
CA ILE A 389 9.36 17.68 9.66
C ILE A 389 10.65 17.45 10.43
N ASN A 390 11.75 18.10 10.03
CA ASN A 390 13.03 18.03 10.71
C ASN A 390 12.89 18.52 12.16
N ILE A 391 13.43 17.77 13.11
CA ILE A 391 13.44 18.13 14.53
C ILE A 391 14.85 18.39 15.07
N GLY A 392 15.87 18.38 14.20
CA GLY A 392 17.28 18.48 14.57
C GLY A 392 17.94 17.10 14.71
N ASP A 393 19.26 17.10 14.89
CA ASP A 393 20.08 15.89 15.13
C ASP A 393 19.91 14.75 14.10
N GLY A 394 19.63 15.11 12.84
CA GLY A 394 19.38 14.15 11.77
C GLY A 394 18.07 13.37 11.94
N GLN A 395 17.11 13.91 12.69
CA GLN A 395 15.82 13.29 12.96
C GLN A 395 14.65 14.10 12.37
N MET A 396 13.55 13.41 12.09
CA MET A 396 12.28 14.01 11.71
C MET A 396 11.11 13.37 12.45
N VAL A 397 10.02 14.11 12.60
CA VAL A 397 8.71 13.56 12.91
C VAL A 397 7.93 13.36 11.61
N GLU A 398 7.33 12.18 11.46
CA GLU A 398 6.62 11.77 10.23
C GLU A 398 5.37 10.95 10.53
N ALA A 399 4.42 10.96 9.60
CA ALA A 399 3.37 9.95 9.48
C ALA A 399 3.76 9.00 8.33
N PRO A 400 4.27 7.78 8.59
CA PRO A 400 5.18 7.10 7.66
C PRO A 400 4.49 6.41 6.47
N TYR A 401 3.49 5.56 6.72
CA TYR A 401 2.80 4.74 5.71
C TYR A 401 1.59 4.03 6.33
N THR A 402 0.71 3.46 5.50
CA THR A 402 -0.47 2.69 5.90
C THR A 402 -0.16 1.57 6.90
N GLY A 403 -0.82 1.59 8.06
CA GLY A 403 -0.56 0.65 9.16
C GLY A 403 0.55 1.10 10.13
N GLY A 404 1.28 2.16 9.79
CA GLY A 404 2.20 2.86 10.68
C GLY A 404 1.49 3.86 11.60
N ARG A 405 2.29 4.53 12.43
CA ARG A 405 1.87 5.58 13.36
C ARG A 405 2.85 6.74 13.30
N VAL A 406 2.38 7.95 13.62
CA VAL A 406 3.23 9.13 13.75
C VAL A 406 4.38 8.82 14.71
N ARG A 407 5.62 9.02 14.25
CA ARG A 407 6.83 8.60 14.97
C ARG A 407 8.00 9.51 14.64
N ILE A 408 9.07 9.37 15.42
CA ILE A 408 10.37 9.98 15.13
C ILE A 408 11.22 8.97 14.35
N SER A 409 11.78 9.44 13.23
CA SER A 409 12.60 8.65 12.30
C SER A 409 13.89 9.41 11.93
N SER A 410 14.85 8.72 11.34
CA SER A 410 16.07 9.33 10.79
C SER A 410 15.75 10.01 9.44
N ILE A 411 16.35 11.17 9.18
CA ILE A 411 16.29 11.80 7.84
C ILE A 411 17.22 11.11 6.84
N HIS A 412 18.27 10.43 7.33
CA HIS A 412 19.27 9.76 6.49
C HIS A 412 18.70 8.47 5.90
N ARG A 413 17.94 8.60 4.82
CA ARG A 413 17.43 7.52 3.98
C ARG A 413 18.02 7.66 2.58
N GLY A 414 18.17 6.56 1.86
CA GLY A 414 18.73 6.56 0.50
C GLY A 414 17.87 7.28 -0.53
N ASP A 415 16.61 7.57 -0.20
CA ASP A 415 15.63 8.27 -1.03
C ASP A 415 15.46 9.76 -0.65
N LEU A 416 16.31 10.31 0.24
CA LEU A 416 16.28 11.74 0.59
C LEU A 416 16.67 12.59 -0.63
N ILE A 417 15.75 13.42 -1.12
CA ILE A 417 15.98 14.30 -2.28
C ILE A 417 16.39 15.73 -1.87
N GLY A 418 15.92 16.21 -0.71
CA GLY A 418 16.27 17.55 -0.24
C GLY A 418 15.32 18.08 0.82
N ALA A 419 15.39 19.39 1.05
CA ALA A 419 14.61 20.05 2.09
C ALA A 419 14.18 21.47 1.70
N THR A 420 13.11 21.95 2.34
CA THR A 420 12.53 23.28 2.15
C THR A 420 12.20 23.89 3.50
N ARG A 421 12.38 25.21 3.65
CA ARG A 421 11.91 25.96 4.81
C ARG A 421 10.65 26.73 4.44
N PRO A 422 9.46 26.33 4.91
CA PRO A 422 8.23 27.06 4.66
C PRO A 422 8.33 28.52 5.09
N SER A 423 7.93 29.44 4.20
CA SER A 423 8.08 30.88 4.43
C SER A 423 6.91 31.74 3.96
N VAL A 424 5.87 31.17 3.36
CA VAL A 424 4.70 31.87 2.81
C VAL A 424 3.39 31.35 3.36
#